data_AF-A0A7S2LHU6-F1
#
_entry.id   AF-A0A7S2LHU6-F1
#
_cell.length_a   1.000
_cell.length_b   1.000
_cell.length_c   1.000
_cell.angle_alpha   90.00
_cell.angle_beta   90.00
_cell.angle_gamma   90.00
#
_symmetry.space_group_name_H-M   'P 1'
#
loop_
_entity.id
_entity.type
_entity.pdbx_description
1 polymer ?
#
loop_
_entity_poly.entity_id
_entity_poly.type
_entity_poly.pdbx_seq_one_letter_code
_entity_poly.pdbx_strand_id
1 'polypeptide(L)'
;MKLATAALLAVPAVAAFTPATSFGVRNTALKMSEVETEKKVTPLPASVKPGVVTGQALKDLLGHAKENGYAIPGVNIVGTSSINACMEAAKKYGGPIMVTFSKGGGQFIAGKAADNTDDAASIAGCIAGALHVRQVAELYGVPVVLHTDHCQKAWLPWMDGLVAANQEYFEKNGEPLFSSHMLDLSEEPLEENIGICKEYMEKFAKMNILLEFELGVTGGEEDGVDNTDVDSSRLYTQPEEVYYSYQQLSEVENAMFTCAASFGNVHGVYAPGNVDLQPVILHNTQAYISEKLGDGDDKPMFFVFHGGS
;
A
#
# COMPACT_ATOMS: atom_id res chain seq x y z
N MET A 1 18.88 37.49 74.27
CA MET A 1 17.72 36.66 73.91
C MET A 1 18.18 35.68 72.83
N LYS A 2 17.81 34.41 72.95
CA LYS A 2 18.56 33.21 72.53
C LYS A 2 18.86 33.08 71.02
N LEU A 3 20.07 32.57 70.73
CA LEU A 3 20.51 32.00 69.45
C LEU A 3 19.67 30.77 69.05
N ALA A 4 19.53 30.55 67.74
CA ALA A 4 19.50 29.20 67.17
C ALA A 4 20.00 29.23 65.72
N THR A 5 21.21 28.71 65.52
CA THR A 5 21.82 28.34 64.25
C THR A 5 21.29 26.97 63.86
N ALA A 6 20.77 26.79 62.64
CA ALA A 6 20.41 25.47 62.11
C ALA A 6 21.38 25.10 60.99
N ALA A 7 22.28 24.15 61.29
CA ALA A 7 23.14 23.50 60.32
C ALA A 7 22.34 22.43 59.57
N LEU A 8 22.30 22.51 58.23
CA LEU A 8 21.84 21.40 57.40
C LEU A 8 23.01 20.43 57.21
N LEU A 9 22.90 19.26 57.84
CA LEU A 9 23.76 18.09 57.61
C LEU A 9 23.32 17.40 56.32
N ALA A 10 24.25 17.21 55.39
CA ALA A 10 24.09 16.32 54.25
C ALA A 10 24.12 14.86 54.73
N VAL A 11 23.13 14.07 54.34
CA VAL A 11 23.10 12.61 54.52
C VAL A 11 23.08 11.97 53.12
N PRO A 12 23.98 11.03 52.80
CA PRO A 12 23.90 10.29 51.54
C PRO A 12 22.88 9.17 51.69
N ALA A 13 21.81 9.20 50.91
CA ALA A 13 20.86 8.09 50.84
C ALA A 13 21.41 7.00 49.91
N VAL A 14 22.07 6.00 50.50
CA VAL A 14 22.33 4.72 49.83
C VAL A 14 21.06 3.88 49.97
N ALA A 15 20.23 3.85 48.92
CA ALA A 15 19.10 2.93 48.86
C ALA A 15 19.61 1.55 48.42
N ALA A 16 19.59 0.60 49.37
CA ALA A 16 19.91 -0.79 49.14
C ALA A 16 18.87 -1.45 48.22
N PHE A 17 19.35 -2.10 47.16
CA PHE A 17 18.56 -2.96 46.29
C PHE A 17 18.26 -4.26 47.03
N THR A 18 17.00 -4.47 47.42
CA THR A 18 16.47 -5.78 47.82
C THR A 18 15.79 -6.44 46.61
N PRO A 19 16.12 -7.69 46.23
CA PRO A 19 15.41 -8.37 45.16
C PRO A 19 14.06 -8.87 45.68
N ALA A 20 12.98 -8.28 45.17
CA ALA A 20 11.64 -8.80 45.41
C ALA A 20 11.42 -10.04 44.52
N THR A 21 11.28 -11.18 45.20
CA THR A 21 10.39 -12.32 44.92
C THR A 21 9.99 -12.57 43.45
N SER A 22 10.39 -13.74 42.95
CA SER A 22 9.95 -14.34 41.69
C SER A 22 8.43 -14.25 41.51
N PHE A 23 7.98 -13.37 40.61
CA PHE A 23 6.65 -13.49 40.02
C PHE A 23 6.69 -14.67 39.04
N GLY A 24 5.88 -15.69 39.33
CA GLY A 24 5.69 -16.83 38.42
C GLY A 24 5.21 -16.33 37.07
N VAL A 25 6.00 -16.58 36.03
CA VAL A 25 5.59 -16.39 34.64
C VAL A 25 4.41 -17.32 34.40
N ARG A 26 3.20 -16.76 34.28
CA ARG A 26 2.10 -17.49 33.63
C ARG A 26 2.49 -17.63 32.17
N ASN A 27 3.05 -18.78 31.84
CA ASN A 27 3.25 -19.23 30.47
C ASN A 27 1.87 -19.49 29.85
N THR A 28 1.24 -18.44 29.35
CA THR A 28 0.25 -18.56 28.26
C THR A 28 0.96 -18.32 26.94
N ALA A 29 2.06 -19.05 26.71
CA ALA A 29 2.54 -19.27 25.37
C ALA A 29 1.52 -20.20 24.71
N LEU A 30 0.57 -19.62 23.97
CA LEU A 30 -0.02 -20.33 22.84
C LEU A 30 1.16 -20.78 22.00
N LYS A 31 1.53 -22.07 22.12
CA LYS A 31 2.44 -22.72 21.19
C LYS A 31 1.74 -22.69 19.84
N MET A 32 1.94 -21.62 19.09
CA MET A 32 1.85 -21.71 17.64
C MET A 32 2.96 -22.69 17.27
N SER A 33 2.58 -23.92 16.95
CA SER A 33 3.52 -24.85 16.32
C SER A 33 4.09 -24.12 15.11
N GLU A 34 5.42 -23.98 15.06
CA GLU A 34 6.10 -23.64 13.81
C GLU A 34 5.76 -24.78 12.85
N VAL A 35 4.73 -24.57 12.04
CA VAL A 35 4.48 -25.41 10.89
C VAL A 35 5.60 -25.04 9.94
N GLU A 36 6.64 -25.86 9.88
CA GLU A 36 7.59 -25.83 8.76
C GLU A 36 6.79 -26.19 7.52
N THR A 37 6.17 -25.17 6.92
CA THR A 37 5.64 -25.28 5.57
C THR A 37 6.84 -25.35 4.65
N GLU A 38 6.97 -26.48 3.97
CA GLU A 38 7.93 -26.64 2.89
C GLU A 38 7.72 -25.48 1.90
N LYS A 39 8.68 -24.56 1.85
CA LYS A 39 8.55 -23.33 1.06
C LYS A 39 8.56 -23.69 -0.41
N LYS A 40 7.39 -23.85 -1.01
CA LYS A 40 7.25 -23.94 -2.46
C LYS A 40 7.41 -22.53 -3.04
N VAL A 41 8.66 -22.07 -3.16
CA VAL A 41 8.98 -20.77 -3.78
C VAL A 41 8.92 -20.98 -5.29
N THR A 42 7.93 -20.39 -5.95
CA THR A 42 7.91 -20.31 -7.40
C THR A 42 8.99 -19.32 -7.85
N PRO A 43 9.95 -19.73 -8.72
CA PRO A 43 11.00 -18.82 -9.18
C PRO A 43 10.42 -17.61 -9.91
N LEU A 44 10.80 -16.41 -9.47
CA LEU A 44 10.34 -15.17 -10.08
C LEU A 44 10.93 -14.96 -11.49
N PRO A 45 10.28 -14.16 -12.35
CA PRO A 45 10.81 -13.82 -13.67
C PRO A 45 12.23 -13.24 -13.60
N ALA A 46 13.04 -13.49 -14.64
CA ALA A 46 14.43 -13.05 -14.66
C ALA A 46 14.59 -11.52 -14.59
N SER A 47 13.58 -10.76 -15.03
CA SER A 47 13.49 -9.30 -14.93
C SER A 47 13.30 -8.80 -13.50
N VAL A 48 12.73 -9.61 -12.60
CA VAL A 48 12.47 -9.26 -11.22
C VAL A 48 13.72 -9.52 -10.38
N LYS A 49 14.35 -8.43 -9.92
CA LYS A 49 15.55 -8.47 -9.09
C LYS A 49 15.24 -8.03 -7.65
N PRO A 50 16.09 -8.39 -6.67
CA PRO A 50 16.07 -7.73 -5.37
C PRO A 50 16.15 -6.21 -5.50
N GLY A 51 15.48 -5.50 -4.60
CA GLY A 51 15.32 -4.04 -4.69
C GLY A 51 13.91 -3.65 -5.12
N VAL A 52 13.74 -2.38 -5.46
CA VAL A 52 12.43 -1.87 -5.90
C VAL A 52 12.17 -2.24 -7.34
N VAL A 53 10.99 -2.80 -7.60
CA VAL A 53 10.58 -3.34 -8.90
C VAL A 53 9.77 -2.28 -9.65
N THR A 54 10.23 -1.84 -10.82
CA THR A 54 9.59 -0.78 -11.62
C THR A 54 9.38 -1.23 -13.07
N GLY A 55 8.54 -0.51 -13.82
CA GLY A 55 8.32 -0.70 -15.25
C GLY A 55 8.03 -2.14 -15.68
N GLN A 56 8.73 -2.63 -16.70
CA GLN A 56 8.48 -3.97 -17.26
C GLN A 56 8.64 -5.09 -16.21
N ALA A 57 9.58 -4.96 -15.27
CA ALA A 57 9.75 -5.96 -14.21
C ALA A 57 8.51 -6.04 -13.29
N LEU A 58 7.82 -4.92 -13.07
CA LEU A 58 6.56 -4.91 -12.32
C LEU A 58 5.45 -5.64 -13.10
N LYS A 59 5.33 -5.38 -14.41
CA LYS A 59 4.38 -6.07 -15.28
C LYS A 59 4.63 -7.59 -15.29
N ASP A 60 5.89 -8.00 -15.40
CA ASP A 60 6.28 -9.41 -15.36
C ASP A 60 5.96 -10.05 -14.00
N LEU A 61 6.19 -9.33 -12.90
CA LEU A 61 5.86 -9.77 -11.54
C LEU A 61 4.35 -10.02 -11.37
N LEU A 62 3.52 -9.09 -11.84
CA LEU A 62 2.06 -9.21 -11.77
C LEU A 62 1.55 -10.33 -12.69
N GLY A 63 2.10 -10.47 -13.90
CA GLY A 63 1.80 -11.58 -14.80
C GLY A 63 2.12 -12.93 -14.16
N HIS A 64 3.31 -13.06 -13.58
CA HIS A 64 3.71 -14.25 -12.85
C HIS A 64 2.79 -14.56 -11.66
N ALA A 65 2.32 -13.54 -10.93
CA ALA A 65 1.34 -13.71 -9.84
C ALA A 65 0.01 -14.27 -10.35
N LYS A 66 -0.49 -13.73 -11.47
CA LYS A 66 -1.72 -14.18 -12.14
C LYS A 66 -1.61 -15.62 -12.66
N GLU A 67 -0.49 -15.97 -13.29
CA GLU A 67 -0.21 -17.30 -13.83
C GLU A 67 -0.08 -18.37 -12.73
N ASN A 68 0.55 -18.01 -11.61
CA ASN A 68 0.84 -18.95 -10.52
C ASN A 68 -0.16 -18.91 -9.36
N GLY A 69 -1.21 -18.07 -9.47
CA GLY A 69 -2.34 -18.06 -8.55
C GLY A 69 -1.99 -17.56 -7.14
N TYR A 70 -1.23 -16.48 -7.03
CA TYR A 70 -0.94 -15.82 -5.75
C TYR A 70 -1.17 -14.31 -5.82
N ALA A 71 -1.35 -13.68 -4.67
CA ALA A 71 -1.42 -12.23 -4.51
C ALA A 71 -0.17 -11.71 -3.78
N ILE A 72 0.13 -10.42 -3.96
CA ILE A 72 1.26 -9.75 -3.31
C ILE A 72 0.69 -8.91 -2.16
N PRO A 73 1.14 -9.10 -0.90
CA PRO A 73 0.63 -8.31 0.22
C PRO A 73 1.09 -6.85 0.09
N GLY A 74 0.14 -5.92 0.14
CA GLY A 74 0.37 -4.48 0.29
C GLY A 74 0.22 -4.06 1.75
N VAL A 75 1.27 -3.45 2.30
CA VAL A 75 1.32 -3.08 3.73
C VAL A 75 1.55 -1.59 3.88
N ASN A 76 0.62 -0.91 4.56
CA ASN A 76 0.76 0.51 4.91
C ASN A 76 1.92 0.75 5.86
N ILE A 77 2.71 1.76 5.53
CA ILE A 77 3.93 2.13 6.25
C ILE A 77 3.80 3.51 6.89
N VAL A 78 4.30 3.59 8.12
CA VAL A 78 4.38 4.84 8.89
C VAL A 78 5.79 5.13 9.42
N GLY A 79 6.80 4.36 9.00
CA GLY A 79 8.19 4.61 9.43
C GLY A 79 9.14 3.45 9.18
N THR A 80 10.39 3.64 9.58
CA THR A 80 11.46 2.66 9.36
C THR A 80 11.20 1.32 10.05
N SER A 81 10.60 1.34 11.26
CA SER A 81 10.24 0.10 11.97
C SER A 81 9.25 -0.76 11.18
N SER A 82 8.21 -0.16 10.58
CA SER A 82 7.23 -0.91 9.78
C SER A 82 7.82 -1.34 8.43
N ILE A 83 8.69 -0.52 7.81
CA ILE A 83 9.44 -0.91 6.61
C ILE A 83 10.29 -2.16 6.89
N ASN A 84 11.09 -2.11 7.96
CA ASN A 84 11.99 -3.19 8.32
C ASN A 84 11.24 -4.49 8.62
N ALA A 85 10.07 -4.41 9.29
CA ALA A 85 9.21 -5.56 9.52
C ALA A 85 8.74 -6.20 8.21
N CYS A 86 8.37 -5.40 7.22
CA CYS A 86 7.99 -5.88 5.89
C CYS A 86 9.17 -6.57 5.18
N MET A 87 10.36 -5.96 5.21
CA MET A 87 11.55 -6.53 4.59
C MET A 87 11.97 -7.86 5.24
N GLU A 88 11.91 -7.92 6.57
CA GLU A 88 12.19 -9.13 7.35
C GLU A 88 11.19 -10.24 7.02
N ALA A 89 9.89 -9.93 6.99
CA ALA A 89 8.85 -10.89 6.64
C ALA A 89 9.02 -11.41 5.21
N ALA A 90 9.25 -10.53 4.23
CA ALA A 90 9.47 -10.91 2.84
C ALA A 90 10.68 -11.85 2.69
N LYS A 91 11.79 -11.55 3.37
CA LYS A 91 13.00 -12.40 3.38
C LYS A 91 12.74 -13.73 4.06
N LYS A 92 12.04 -13.72 5.19
CA LYS A 92 11.75 -14.91 5.99
C LYS A 92 10.80 -15.86 5.26
N TYR A 93 9.79 -15.36 4.56
CA TYR A 93 8.75 -16.21 3.95
C TYR A 93 8.89 -16.39 2.43
N GLY A 94 9.76 -15.63 1.77
CA GLY A 94 10.22 -15.91 0.40
C GLY A 94 9.26 -15.46 -0.69
N GLY A 95 8.83 -14.20 -0.67
CA GLY A 95 7.95 -13.64 -1.69
C GLY A 95 8.18 -12.13 -1.94
N PRO A 96 7.68 -11.60 -3.06
CA PRO A 96 7.56 -10.16 -3.25
C PRO A 96 6.67 -9.54 -2.18
N ILE A 97 6.89 -8.27 -1.88
CA ILE A 97 6.04 -7.49 -0.98
C ILE A 97 5.78 -6.11 -1.58
N MET A 98 4.62 -5.55 -1.32
CA MET A 98 4.31 -4.17 -1.64
C MET A 98 4.35 -3.33 -0.36
N VAL A 99 5.12 -2.25 -0.41
CA VAL A 99 5.21 -1.24 0.65
C VAL A 99 4.41 -0.03 0.19
N THR A 100 3.35 0.27 0.92
CA THR A 100 2.38 1.29 0.57
C THR A 100 2.47 2.48 1.52
N PHE A 101 2.49 3.70 0.99
CA PHE A 101 2.41 4.92 1.77
C PHE A 101 1.07 5.61 1.53
N SER A 102 0.25 5.69 2.56
CA SER A 102 -0.91 6.56 2.55
C SER A 102 -0.48 8.01 2.73
N LYS A 103 -1.36 8.97 2.41
CA LYS A 103 -1.08 10.39 2.62
C LYS A 103 -0.75 10.68 4.10
N GLY A 104 -1.55 10.12 5.01
CA GLY A 104 -1.32 10.23 6.45
C GLY A 104 -0.02 9.55 6.91
N GLY A 105 0.32 8.40 6.32
CA GLY A 105 1.59 7.70 6.56
C GLY A 105 2.79 8.56 6.17
N GLY A 106 2.72 9.23 5.02
CA GLY A 106 3.71 10.23 4.59
C GLY A 106 3.90 11.33 5.63
N GLN A 107 2.81 11.97 6.07
CA GLN A 107 2.89 13.02 7.09
C GLN A 107 3.49 12.51 8.40
N PHE A 108 3.16 11.28 8.80
CA PHE A 108 3.71 10.69 10.01
C PHE A 108 5.22 10.49 9.92
N ILE A 109 5.73 10.04 8.76
CA ILE A 109 7.16 9.86 8.51
C ILE A 109 7.92 11.19 8.55
N ALA A 110 7.35 12.26 7.95
CA ALA A 110 7.91 13.60 8.04
C ALA A 110 7.85 14.18 9.47
N GLY A 111 6.90 13.68 10.26
CA GLY A 111 6.64 14.08 11.64
C GLY A 111 5.40 14.96 11.74
N LYS A 112 4.47 14.62 12.64
CA LYS A 112 3.16 15.28 12.77
C LYS A 112 3.21 16.79 13.03
N ALA A 113 4.31 17.31 13.55
CA ALA A 113 4.50 18.74 13.83
C ALA A 113 5.11 19.52 12.66
N ALA A 114 5.50 18.83 11.57
CA ALA A 114 5.97 19.48 10.35
C ALA A 114 4.82 20.25 9.68
N ASP A 115 5.17 21.36 9.04
CA ASP A 115 4.21 22.13 8.26
C ASP A 115 3.75 21.32 7.05
N ASN A 116 2.45 21.05 6.99
CA ASN A 116 1.81 20.30 5.92
C ASN A 116 0.94 21.20 5.02
N THR A 117 1.21 22.52 5.02
CA THR A 117 0.65 23.43 4.02
C THR A 117 0.97 22.88 2.63
N ASP A 118 -0.04 22.85 1.76
CA ASP A 118 0.04 22.31 0.40
C ASP A 118 0.59 20.86 0.35
N ASP A 119 0.28 20.06 1.36
CA ASP A 119 0.71 18.66 1.52
C ASP A 119 2.23 18.45 1.56
N ALA A 120 3.02 19.50 1.82
CA ALA A 120 4.47 19.47 1.76
C ALA A 120 5.12 18.39 2.65
N ALA A 121 4.66 18.23 3.89
CA ALA A 121 5.17 17.19 4.79
C ALA A 121 4.76 15.79 4.34
N SER A 122 3.53 15.62 3.82
CA SER A 122 3.04 14.34 3.30
C SER A 122 3.86 13.88 2.09
N ILE A 123 4.13 14.80 1.15
CA ILE A 123 4.99 14.54 -0.01
C ILE A 123 6.41 14.18 0.46
N ALA A 124 7.03 15.03 1.30
CA ALA A 124 8.40 14.83 1.76
C ALA A 124 8.59 13.52 2.53
N GLY A 125 7.61 13.13 3.36
CA GLY A 125 7.64 11.91 4.12
C GLY A 125 7.48 10.65 3.27
N CYS A 126 6.59 10.67 2.27
CA CYS A 126 6.50 9.59 1.27
C CYS A 126 7.84 9.43 0.52
N ILE A 127 8.45 10.52 0.07
CA ILE A 127 9.76 10.50 -0.61
C ILE A 127 10.85 9.92 0.31
N ALA A 128 10.93 10.38 1.56
CA ALA A 128 11.90 9.89 2.53
C ALA A 128 11.73 8.39 2.81
N GLY A 129 10.47 7.94 2.96
CA GLY A 129 10.12 6.53 3.13
C GLY A 129 10.52 5.67 1.93
N ALA A 130 10.19 6.13 0.72
CA ALA A 130 10.57 5.46 -0.53
C ALA A 130 12.08 5.30 -0.67
N LEU A 131 12.85 6.38 -0.45
CA LEU A 131 14.32 6.34 -0.49
C LEU A 131 14.89 5.38 0.55
N HIS A 132 14.30 5.31 1.74
CA HIS A 132 14.70 4.33 2.75
C HIS A 132 14.47 2.90 2.27
N VAL A 133 13.29 2.59 1.71
CA VAL A 133 12.99 1.27 1.13
C VAL A 133 13.99 0.90 0.05
N ARG A 134 14.27 1.82 -0.89
CA ARG A 134 15.27 1.59 -1.96
C ARG A 134 16.64 1.23 -1.39
N GLN A 135 17.05 1.91 -0.32
CA GLN A 135 18.34 1.66 0.33
C GLN A 135 18.41 0.30 1.03
N VAL A 136 17.32 -0.18 1.63
CA VAL A 136 17.35 -1.39 2.46
C VAL A 136 16.90 -2.66 1.73
N ALA A 137 16.00 -2.59 0.75
CA ALA A 137 15.41 -3.76 0.08
C ALA A 137 16.47 -4.72 -0.51
N GLU A 138 17.53 -4.17 -1.11
CA GLU A 138 18.64 -4.95 -1.67
C GLU A 138 19.38 -5.78 -0.61
N LEU A 139 19.55 -5.25 0.62
CA LEU A 139 20.21 -5.96 1.73
C LEU A 139 19.41 -7.19 2.17
N TYR A 140 18.09 -7.12 2.03
CA TYR A 140 17.22 -8.25 2.33
C TYR A 140 17.19 -9.26 1.18
N GLY A 141 17.52 -8.85 -0.04
CA GLY A 141 17.50 -9.73 -1.21
C GLY A 141 16.08 -9.98 -1.72
N VAL A 142 15.15 -9.04 -1.47
CA VAL A 142 13.72 -9.20 -1.76
C VAL A 142 13.26 -8.20 -2.82
N PRO A 143 12.35 -8.59 -3.73
CA PRO A 143 11.68 -7.66 -4.64
C PRO A 143 10.58 -6.91 -3.91
N VAL A 144 10.57 -5.58 -4.05
CA VAL A 144 9.61 -4.70 -3.38
C VAL A 144 8.88 -3.84 -4.40
N VAL A 145 7.57 -3.81 -4.34
CA VAL A 145 6.76 -2.81 -5.07
C VAL A 145 6.60 -1.60 -4.15
N LEU A 146 7.02 -0.42 -4.60
CA LEU A 146 6.81 0.83 -3.88
C LEU A 146 5.54 1.50 -4.38
N HIS A 147 4.57 1.67 -3.49
CA HIS A 147 3.24 2.15 -3.83
C HIS A 147 2.81 3.34 -2.96
N THR A 148 1.88 4.16 -3.45
CA THR A 148 1.14 5.10 -2.61
C THR A 148 -0.34 4.79 -2.67
N ASP A 149 -0.97 4.87 -1.51
CA ASP A 149 -2.38 4.52 -1.30
C ASP A 149 -3.34 5.59 -1.82
N HIS A 150 -4.63 5.39 -1.51
CA HIS A 150 -5.77 6.27 -1.75
C HIS A 150 -5.41 7.74 -1.94
N CYS A 151 -5.71 8.24 -3.14
CA CYS A 151 -5.60 9.65 -3.49
C CYS A 151 -6.93 10.13 -4.06
N GLN A 152 -7.81 10.63 -3.17
CA GLN A 152 -9.04 11.28 -3.58
C GLN A 152 -8.82 12.58 -4.33
N LYS A 153 -9.85 13.08 -5.02
CA LYS A 153 -9.79 14.28 -5.86
C LYS A 153 -9.22 15.50 -5.13
N ALA A 154 -9.57 15.67 -3.85
CA ALA A 154 -9.06 16.75 -3.01
C ALA A 154 -7.54 16.64 -2.71
N TRP A 155 -6.94 15.46 -2.92
CA TRP A 155 -5.53 15.17 -2.64
C TRP A 155 -4.68 15.09 -3.91
N LEU A 156 -5.22 15.38 -5.09
CA LEU A 156 -4.43 15.47 -6.33
C LEU A 156 -3.18 16.38 -6.22
N PRO A 157 -3.16 17.48 -5.43
CA PRO A 157 -1.92 18.23 -5.19
C PRO A 157 -0.80 17.41 -4.52
N TRP A 158 -1.15 16.49 -3.60
CA TRP A 158 -0.19 15.53 -3.03
C TRP A 158 0.36 14.60 -4.11
N MET A 159 -0.51 14.06 -4.97
CA MET A 159 -0.09 13.23 -6.09
C MET A 159 0.80 13.98 -7.08
N ASP A 160 0.50 15.24 -7.41
CA ASP A 160 1.32 16.06 -8.29
C ASP A 160 2.73 16.28 -7.73
N GLY A 161 2.86 16.47 -6.41
CA GLY A 161 4.15 16.52 -5.74
C GLY A 161 4.96 15.22 -5.89
N LEU A 162 4.29 14.07 -5.80
CA LEU A 162 4.91 12.76 -6.00
C LEU A 162 5.27 12.50 -7.47
N VAL A 163 4.44 12.94 -8.42
CA VAL A 163 4.75 12.92 -9.87
C VAL A 163 6.03 13.70 -10.14
N ALA A 164 6.17 14.90 -9.56
CA ALA A 164 7.38 15.71 -9.72
C ALA A 164 8.62 15.02 -9.14
N ALA A 165 8.50 14.39 -7.98
CA ALA A 165 9.60 13.63 -7.37
C ALA A 165 10.01 12.41 -8.21
N ASN A 166 9.04 11.71 -8.81
CA ASN A 166 9.32 10.62 -9.74
C ASN A 166 10.03 11.11 -10.99
N GLN A 167 9.60 12.23 -11.57
CA GLN A 167 10.26 12.81 -12.75
C GLN A 167 11.72 13.15 -12.46
N GLU A 168 12.00 13.82 -11.33
CA GLU A 168 13.36 14.15 -10.92
C GLU A 168 14.22 12.88 -10.70
N TYR A 169 13.64 11.86 -10.08
CA TYR A 169 14.33 10.60 -9.83
C TYR A 169 14.58 9.83 -11.14
N PHE A 170 13.62 9.82 -12.06
CA PHE A 170 13.69 9.16 -13.37
C PHE A 170 14.79 9.76 -14.24
N GLU A 171 14.91 11.08 -14.30
CA GLU A 171 15.97 11.77 -15.05
C GLU A 171 17.38 11.41 -14.56
N LYS A 172 17.53 11.12 -13.26
CA LYS A 172 18.82 10.79 -12.63
C LYS A 172 19.15 9.30 -12.68
N ASN A 173 18.14 8.43 -12.58
CA ASN A 173 18.34 7.00 -12.34
C ASN A 173 17.83 6.11 -13.48
N GLY A 174 17.07 6.65 -14.44
CA GLY A 174 16.47 5.89 -15.54
C GLY A 174 15.27 5.02 -15.14
N GLU A 175 14.76 5.19 -13.93
CA GLU A 175 13.58 4.51 -13.38
C GLU A 175 12.86 5.43 -12.39
N PRO A 176 11.55 5.24 -12.12
CA PRO A 176 10.81 6.10 -11.20
C PRO A 176 11.18 5.82 -9.73
N LEU A 177 10.89 6.77 -8.85
CA LEU A 177 11.09 6.61 -7.41
C LEU A 177 10.14 5.52 -6.86
N PHE A 178 8.87 5.60 -7.25
CA PHE A 178 7.80 4.67 -6.91
C PHE A 178 7.51 3.72 -8.08
N SER A 179 7.06 2.51 -7.76
CA SER A 179 6.63 1.50 -8.73
C SER A 179 5.24 1.81 -9.28
N SER A 180 4.34 2.27 -8.40
CA SER A 180 2.94 2.55 -8.72
C SER A 180 2.35 3.63 -7.82
N HIS A 181 1.26 4.24 -8.28
CA HIS A 181 0.47 5.21 -7.52
C HIS A 181 -1.02 4.91 -7.67
N MET A 182 -1.79 5.11 -6.60
CA MET A 182 -3.23 4.97 -6.63
C MET A 182 -3.95 6.31 -6.81
N LEU A 183 -5.00 6.32 -7.62
CA LEU A 183 -6.04 7.34 -7.63
C LEU A 183 -7.37 6.71 -7.21
N ASP A 184 -7.92 7.20 -6.10
CA ASP A 184 -9.25 6.82 -5.67
C ASP A 184 -10.22 7.94 -6.01
N LEU A 185 -10.81 7.89 -7.19
CA LEU A 185 -11.83 8.85 -7.61
C LEU A 185 -13.21 8.19 -7.64
N SER A 186 -13.40 7.14 -6.82
CA SER A 186 -14.62 6.33 -6.81
C SER A 186 -15.87 7.09 -6.33
N GLU A 187 -15.67 8.20 -5.61
CA GLU A 187 -16.75 9.10 -5.23
C GLU A 187 -17.32 9.89 -6.43
N GLU A 188 -16.52 10.09 -7.48
CA GLU A 188 -16.84 10.87 -8.66
C GLU A 188 -17.59 10.03 -9.71
N PRO A 189 -18.32 10.65 -10.66
CA PRO A 189 -18.90 9.94 -11.79
C PRO A 189 -17.84 9.18 -12.60
N LEU A 190 -18.21 8.00 -13.12
CA LEU A 190 -17.29 7.09 -13.83
C LEU A 190 -16.46 7.79 -14.92
N GLU A 191 -17.12 8.59 -15.76
CA GLU A 191 -16.44 9.29 -16.86
C GLU A 191 -15.47 10.36 -16.35
N GLU A 192 -15.76 11.00 -15.22
CA GLU A 192 -14.88 11.98 -14.59
C GLU A 192 -13.68 11.29 -13.91
N ASN A 193 -13.94 10.22 -13.15
CA ASN A 193 -12.90 9.38 -12.54
C ASN A 193 -11.91 8.90 -13.60
N ILE A 194 -12.40 8.21 -14.64
CA ILE A 194 -11.54 7.64 -15.67
C ILE A 194 -10.91 8.71 -16.55
N GLY A 195 -11.59 9.85 -16.77
CA GLY A 195 -11.01 11.00 -17.45
C GLY A 195 -9.75 11.51 -16.74
N ILE A 196 -9.83 11.76 -15.43
CA ILE A 196 -8.69 12.21 -14.62
C ILE A 196 -7.61 11.11 -14.55
N CYS A 197 -8.01 9.85 -14.33
CA CYS A 197 -7.07 8.72 -14.31
C CYS A 197 -6.27 8.63 -15.62
N LYS A 198 -6.90 8.88 -16.77
CA LYS A 198 -6.24 8.87 -18.08
C LYS A 198 -5.22 10.00 -18.20
N GLU A 199 -5.53 11.21 -17.71
CA GLU A 199 -4.58 12.33 -17.69
C GLU A 199 -3.33 12.02 -16.85
N TYR A 200 -3.49 11.36 -15.70
CA TYR A 200 -2.35 10.90 -14.90
C TYR A 200 -1.61 9.73 -15.54
N MET A 201 -2.34 8.79 -16.16
CA MET A 201 -1.75 7.68 -16.90
C MET A 201 -0.79 8.18 -17.99
N GLU A 202 -1.13 9.25 -18.71
CA GLU A 202 -0.23 9.86 -19.71
C GLU A 202 1.08 10.38 -19.12
N LYS A 203 1.09 10.78 -17.84
CA LYS A 203 2.30 11.17 -17.11
C LYS A 203 3.06 9.93 -16.64
N PHE A 204 2.35 8.96 -16.06
CA PHE A 204 2.90 7.74 -15.49
C PHE A 204 3.54 6.82 -16.53
N ALA A 205 2.90 6.65 -17.70
CA ALA A 205 3.41 5.83 -18.78
C ALA A 205 4.77 6.31 -19.31
N LYS A 206 5.02 7.63 -19.32
CA LYS A 206 6.33 8.22 -19.71
C LYS A 206 7.46 7.86 -18.74
N MET A 207 7.12 7.53 -17.51
CA MET A 207 8.07 7.18 -16.44
C MET A 207 7.99 5.70 -16.05
N ASN A 208 7.25 4.87 -16.79
CA ASN A 208 7.02 3.45 -16.47
C ASN A 208 6.41 3.21 -15.07
N ILE A 209 5.54 4.11 -14.63
CA ILE A 209 4.78 3.98 -13.37
C ILE A 209 3.45 3.30 -13.67
N LEU A 210 3.05 2.38 -12.80
CA LEU A 210 1.73 1.75 -12.86
C LEU A 210 0.68 2.58 -12.12
N LEU A 211 -0.50 2.75 -12.72
CA LEU A 211 -1.67 3.35 -12.06
C LEU A 211 -2.51 2.28 -11.39
N GLU A 212 -2.84 2.45 -10.12
CA GLU A 212 -3.98 1.79 -9.51
C GLU A 212 -5.16 2.75 -9.53
N PHE A 213 -6.32 2.31 -10.02
CA PHE A 213 -7.54 3.12 -9.97
C PHE A 213 -8.66 2.35 -9.26
N GLU A 214 -9.54 3.07 -8.58
CA GLU A 214 -10.66 2.50 -7.85
C GLU A 214 -12.01 2.80 -8.52
N LEU A 215 -12.88 1.79 -8.51
CA LEU A 215 -14.26 1.86 -8.99
C LEU A 215 -15.23 1.36 -7.94
N GLY A 216 -16.38 2.04 -7.85
CA GLY A 216 -17.35 1.79 -6.78
C GLY A 216 -16.78 2.25 -5.44
N VAL A 217 -17.65 2.46 -4.46
CA VAL A 217 -17.20 2.95 -3.17
C VAL A 217 -16.96 1.76 -2.25
N THR A 218 -15.78 1.70 -1.67
CA THR A 218 -15.45 0.78 -0.57
C THR A 218 -16.09 1.30 0.71
N GLY A 219 -16.77 0.43 1.46
CA GLY A 219 -17.37 0.85 2.72
C GLY A 219 -16.31 1.13 3.78
N GLY A 220 -16.67 1.83 4.86
CA GLY A 220 -15.81 1.92 6.05
C GLY A 220 -14.87 3.12 6.14
N GLU A 221 -13.97 3.14 7.13
CA GLU A 221 -13.04 4.27 7.35
C GLU A 221 -11.59 3.92 7.01
N GLU A 222 -10.96 4.73 6.14
CA GLU A 222 -9.52 4.71 5.87
C GLU A 222 -8.92 6.13 5.84
N ASP A 223 -7.77 6.33 6.50
CA ASP A 223 -7.04 7.61 6.51
C ASP A 223 -7.89 8.85 6.90
N GLY A 224 -8.98 8.63 7.66
CA GLY A 224 -9.93 9.66 8.10
C GLY A 224 -11.03 10.00 7.09
N VAL A 225 -11.16 9.23 6.01
CA VAL A 225 -12.31 9.22 5.09
C VAL A 225 -13.27 8.12 5.53
N ASP A 226 -14.52 8.46 5.83
CA ASP A 226 -15.54 7.55 6.37
C ASP A 226 -16.68 7.30 5.37
N ASN A 227 -16.75 6.06 4.89
CA ASN A 227 -17.71 5.53 3.93
C ASN A 227 -18.71 4.55 4.56
N THR A 228 -18.95 4.58 5.89
CA THR A 228 -19.85 3.59 6.52
C THR A 228 -21.32 3.69 6.09
N ASP A 229 -21.77 4.85 5.61
CA ASP A 229 -23.19 5.13 5.29
C ASP A 229 -23.53 5.05 3.79
N VAL A 230 -22.65 4.47 2.96
CA VAL A 230 -22.80 4.47 1.51
C VAL A 230 -23.90 3.51 1.03
N ASP A 231 -24.64 3.90 -0.01
CA ASP A 231 -25.69 3.09 -0.64
C ASP A 231 -25.15 1.76 -1.16
N SER A 232 -25.83 0.67 -0.81
CA SER A 232 -25.49 -0.71 -1.21
C SER A 232 -25.28 -0.92 -2.71
N SER A 233 -25.91 -0.13 -3.57
CA SER A 233 -25.74 -0.20 -5.02
C SER A 233 -24.37 0.30 -5.49
N ARG A 234 -23.68 1.13 -4.69
CA ARG A 234 -22.31 1.61 -4.96
C ARG A 234 -21.22 0.66 -4.43
N LEU A 235 -21.60 -0.36 -3.65
CA LEU A 235 -20.69 -1.37 -3.07
C LEU A 235 -20.31 -2.49 -4.05
N TYR A 236 -20.85 -2.47 -5.27
CA TYR A 236 -20.66 -3.53 -6.25
C TYR A 236 -20.44 -2.95 -7.65
N THR A 237 -19.18 -2.88 -8.07
CA THR A 237 -18.79 -2.48 -9.42
C THR A 237 -19.35 -3.46 -10.45
N GLN A 238 -19.80 -2.93 -11.59
CA GLN A 238 -20.30 -3.73 -12.70
C GLN A 238 -19.19 -4.07 -13.70
N PRO A 239 -19.20 -5.27 -14.33
CA PRO A 239 -18.24 -5.65 -15.37
C PRO A 239 -18.07 -4.61 -16.49
N GLU A 240 -19.16 -3.96 -16.89
CA GLU A 240 -19.20 -2.93 -17.92
C GLU A 240 -18.37 -1.69 -17.56
N GLU A 241 -18.36 -1.30 -16.28
CA GLU A 241 -17.62 -0.14 -15.77
C GLU A 241 -16.12 -0.40 -15.79
N VAL A 242 -15.71 -1.61 -15.39
CA VAL A 242 -14.30 -2.03 -15.46
C VAL A 242 -13.85 -2.14 -16.91
N TYR A 243 -14.69 -2.68 -17.79
CA TYR A 243 -14.37 -2.76 -19.23
C TYR A 243 -14.25 -1.37 -19.87
N TYR A 244 -15.17 -0.44 -19.56
CA TYR A 244 -15.05 0.96 -20.00
C TYR A 244 -13.71 1.56 -19.59
N SER A 245 -13.36 1.40 -18.31
CA SER A 245 -12.09 1.90 -17.74
C SER A 245 -10.87 1.27 -18.43
N TYR A 246 -10.90 -0.04 -18.64
CA TYR A 246 -9.88 -0.77 -19.38
C TYR A 246 -9.70 -0.20 -20.79
N GLN A 247 -10.77 0.02 -21.53
CA GLN A 247 -10.71 0.59 -22.88
C GLN A 247 -10.07 1.97 -22.87
N GLN A 248 -10.55 2.86 -21.98
CA GLN A 248 -10.07 4.25 -21.91
C GLN A 248 -8.59 4.36 -21.52
N LEU A 249 -8.14 3.58 -20.54
CA LEU A 249 -6.75 3.60 -20.10
C LEU A 249 -5.81 2.90 -21.09
N SER A 250 -6.29 1.86 -21.79
CA SER A 250 -5.51 1.16 -22.84
C SER A 250 -5.23 2.02 -24.07
N GLU A 251 -5.94 3.13 -24.26
CA GLU A 251 -5.64 4.10 -25.33
C GLU A 251 -4.31 4.83 -25.09
N VAL A 252 -3.81 4.87 -23.85
CA VAL A 252 -2.53 5.49 -23.53
C VAL A 252 -1.39 4.51 -23.84
N GLU A 253 -0.44 4.93 -24.67
CA GLU A 253 0.72 4.12 -25.03
C GLU A 253 1.54 3.76 -23.78
N ASN A 254 1.95 2.50 -23.65
CA ASN A 254 2.69 1.96 -22.50
C ASN A 254 1.95 2.04 -21.16
N ALA A 255 0.61 2.19 -21.17
CA ALA A 255 -0.18 2.15 -19.96
C ALA A 255 -0.01 0.82 -19.21
N MET A 256 0.14 0.91 -17.89
CA MET A 256 0.11 -0.20 -16.96
C MET A 256 -0.84 0.17 -15.84
N PHE A 257 -1.89 -0.62 -15.64
CA PHE A 257 -2.88 -0.32 -14.61
C PHE A 257 -3.45 -1.55 -13.92
N THR A 258 -3.88 -1.34 -12.68
CA THR A 258 -4.63 -2.27 -11.83
C THR A 258 -5.94 -1.62 -11.42
N CYS A 259 -6.96 -2.44 -11.16
CA CYS A 259 -8.28 -1.97 -10.73
C CYS A 259 -8.56 -2.47 -9.31
N ALA A 260 -8.82 -1.55 -8.39
CA ALA A 260 -9.54 -1.85 -7.16
C ALA A 260 -11.04 -1.74 -7.49
N ALA A 261 -11.73 -2.87 -7.53
CA ALA A 261 -13.18 -2.90 -7.74
C ALA A 261 -13.87 -3.10 -6.39
N SER A 262 -14.99 -2.42 -6.17
CA SER A 262 -15.85 -2.68 -5.03
C SER A 262 -16.65 -3.96 -5.27
N PHE A 263 -16.46 -4.97 -4.41
CA PHE A 263 -17.23 -6.22 -4.44
C PHE A 263 -17.75 -6.58 -3.04
N GLY A 264 -18.17 -5.57 -2.29
CA GLY A 264 -18.61 -5.68 -0.90
C GLY A 264 -17.47 -5.63 0.11
N ASN A 265 -16.27 -5.22 -0.31
CA ASN A 265 -15.11 -5.01 0.57
C ASN A 265 -15.20 -3.67 1.31
N VAL A 266 -14.66 -3.65 2.52
CA VAL A 266 -14.83 -2.57 3.50
C VAL A 266 -13.51 -2.33 4.23
N HIS A 267 -13.08 -1.08 4.40
CA HIS A 267 -11.79 -0.74 5.00
C HIS A 267 -11.89 -0.64 6.52
N GLY A 268 -10.94 -1.26 7.23
CA GLY A 268 -10.94 -1.35 8.69
C GLY A 268 -11.45 -2.69 9.22
N VAL A 269 -11.48 -2.83 10.55
CA VAL A 269 -11.86 -4.08 11.23
C VAL A 269 -13.33 -4.01 11.63
N TYR A 270 -14.17 -4.83 11.01
CA TYR A 270 -15.61 -4.89 11.32
C TYR A 270 -16.02 -6.09 12.14
N ALA A 271 -17.12 -5.93 12.87
CA ALA A 271 -17.80 -7.05 13.51
C ALA A 271 -18.29 -8.05 12.43
N PRO A 272 -18.21 -9.37 12.68
CA PRO A 272 -18.74 -10.38 11.77
C PRO A 272 -20.20 -10.09 11.39
N GLY A 273 -20.50 -10.01 10.08
CA GLY A 273 -21.85 -9.79 9.54
C GLY A 273 -22.09 -8.46 8.82
N ASN A 274 -21.13 -7.52 8.84
CA ASN A 274 -21.23 -6.23 8.15
C ASN A 274 -20.53 -6.20 6.77
N VAL A 275 -19.96 -7.32 6.33
CA VAL A 275 -19.23 -7.45 5.07
C VAL A 275 -19.84 -8.61 4.28
N ASP A 276 -20.32 -8.33 3.06
CA ASP A 276 -20.87 -9.33 2.12
C ASP A 276 -20.00 -9.36 0.86
N LEU A 277 -18.86 -10.05 0.95
CA LEU A 277 -17.94 -10.17 -0.18
C LEU A 277 -18.56 -11.00 -1.31
N GLN A 278 -18.52 -10.46 -2.51
CA GLN A 278 -18.97 -11.10 -3.74
C GLN A 278 -17.81 -11.27 -4.74
N PRO A 279 -16.78 -12.10 -4.47
CA PRO A 279 -15.63 -12.30 -5.39
C PRO A 279 -16.03 -12.81 -6.78
N VAL A 280 -17.24 -13.37 -6.92
CA VAL A 280 -17.83 -13.74 -8.22
C VAL A 280 -17.90 -12.55 -9.18
N ILE A 281 -18.00 -11.32 -8.68
CA ILE A 281 -17.95 -10.09 -9.49
C ILE A 281 -16.62 -10.02 -10.23
N LEU A 282 -15.49 -10.25 -9.56
CA LEU A 282 -14.17 -10.24 -10.20
C LEU A 282 -14.07 -11.30 -11.30
N HIS A 283 -14.61 -12.51 -11.06
CA HIS A 283 -14.64 -13.57 -12.07
C HIS A 283 -15.47 -13.18 -13.29
N ASN A 284 -16.69 -12.67 -13.06
CA ASN A 284 -17.59 -12.24 -14.12
C ASN A 284 -16.98 -11.08 -14.93
N THR A 285 -16.27 -10.16 -14.28
CA THR A 285 -15.56 -9.09 -14.95
C THR A 285 -14.44 -9.59 -15.84
N GLN A 286 -13.63 -10.56 -15.39
CA GLN A 286 -12.62 -11.18 -16.26
C GLN A 286 -13.25 -11.83 -17.49
N ALA A 287 -14.32 -12.61 -17.30
CA ALA A 287 -15.04 -13.27 -18.38
C ALA A 287 -15.62 -12.25 -19.38
N TYR A 288 -16.19 -11.15 -18.87
CA TYR A 288 -16.74 -10.07 -19.68
C TYR A 288 -15.66 -9.41 -20.55
N ILE A 289 -14.54 -9.00 -19.94
CA ILE A 289 -13.45 -8.35 -20.68
C ILE A 289 -12.86 -9.33 -21.70
N SER A 290 -12.63 -10.58 -21.32
CA SER A 290 -12.13 -11.64 -22.20
C SER A 290 -13.02 -11.84 -23.44
N GLU A 291 -14.35 -11.90 -23.24
CA GLU A 291 -15.31 -12.01 -24.34
C GLU A 291 -15.24 -10.80 -25.29
N LYS A 292 -15.13 -9.59 -24.73
CA LYS A 292 -15.06 -8.35 -25.52
C LYS A 292 -13.77 -8.21 -26.32
N LEU A 293 -12.64 -8.62 -25.75
CA LEU A 293 -11.33 -8.56 -26.40
C LEU A 293 -11.17 -9.67 -27.44
N GLY A 294 -11.67 -10.87 -27.15
CA GLY A 294 -11.60 -12.02 -28.07
C GLY A 294 -10.18 -12.51 -28.35
N ASP A 295 -9.22 -12.22 -27.46
CA ASP A 295 -7.80 -12.55 -27.61
C ASP A 295 -7.40 -13.87 -26.91
N GLY A 296 -8.30 -14.45 -26.12
CA GLY A 296 -8.11 -15.74 -25.44
C GLY A 296 -7.43 -15.64 -24.08
N ASP A 297 -7.15 -14.44 -23.56
CA ASP A 297 -6.74 -14.25 -22.17
C ASP A 297 -7.95 -14.43 -21.24
N ASP A 298 -7.88 -15.38 -20.29
CA ASP A 298 -8.98 -15.67 -19.36
C ASP A 298 -8.98 -14.75 -18.13
N LYS A 299 -7.92 -13.96 -17.95
CA LYS A 299 -7.76 -13.00 -16.84
C LYS A 299 -7.12 -11.69 -17.33
N PRO A 300 -7.71 -10.97 -18.28
CA PRO A 300 -7.12 -9.76 -18.86
C PRO A 300 -6.83 -8.65 -17.82
N MET A 301 -7.69 -8.48 -16.80
CA MET A 301 -7.53 -7.43 -15.79
C MET A 301 -6.62 -7.85 -14.63
N PHE A 302 -5.88 -6.91 -14.06
CA PHE A 302 -5.21 -7.08 -12.76
C PHE A 302 -6.05 -6.41 -11.66
N PHE A 303 -6.50 -7.18 -10.69
CA PHE A 303 -7.30 -6.66 -9.58
C PHE A 303 -6.48 -6.44 -8.31
N VAL A 304 -6.90 -5.46 -7.53
CA VAL A 304 -6.42 -5.20 -6.17
C VAL A 304 -7.58 -5.40 -5.20
N PHE A 305 -7.29 -6.00 -4.05
CA PHE A 305 -8.29 -6.24 -3.00
C PHE A 305 -7.95 -5.36 -1.79
N HIS A 306 -8.76 -4.34 -1.59
CA HIS A 306 -8.70 -3.46 -0.43
C HIS A 306 -9.60 -3.94 0.72
N GLY A 307 -9.32 -3.54 1.96
CA GLY A 307 -10.16 -3.95 3.10
C GLY A 307 -10.09 -5.45 3.43
N GLY A 308 -8.91 -6.06 3.26
CA GLY A 308 -8.71 -7.50 3.49
C GLY A 308 -8.46 -7.91 4.95
N SER A 309 -8.57 -6.98 5.91
CA SER A 309 -8.22 -7.18 7.33
C SER A 309 -9.30 -7.89 8.16
#